data_AF-A0A2T3Q9P3-F1
#
_entry.id   AF-A0A2T3Q9P3-F1
#
_cell.length_a   1.000
_cell.length_b   1.000
_cell.length_c   1.000
_cell.angle_alpha   90.00
_cell.angle_beta   90.00
_cell.angle_gamma   90.00
#
_symmetry.space_group_name_H-M   'P 1'
#
loop_
_entity.id
_entity.type
_entity.pdbx_description
1 polymer ?
#
loop_
_entity_poly.entity_id
_entity_poly.type
_entity_poly.pdbx_seq_one_letter_code
_entity_poly.pdbx_strand_id
1 'polypeptide(L)' 'MKAELKGIHSPEIDFNAFWPEESDNFSFLLQAMIGLEGLEGEESFGIQVCAPNC' A
#
# COMPACT_ATOMS: atom_id res chain seq x y z
N MET A 1 6.31 22.38 -5.09
CA MET A 1 6.68 20.97 -5.25
C MET A 1 5.47 20.15 -4.86
N LYS A 2 4.95 19.32 -5.76
CA LYS A 2 3.75 18.50 -5.52
C LYS A 2 4.15 17.04 -5.60
N ALA A 3 3.70 16.25 -4.63
CA ALA A 3 3.90 14.82 -4.63
C ALA A 3 2.84 14.13 -5.50
N GLU A 4 3.21 13.04 -6.13
CA GLU A 4 2.32 12.13 -6.83
C GLU A 4 2.52 10.70 -6.34
N LEU A 5 1.43 9.94 -6.28
CA LEU A 5 1.47 8.51 -6.06
C LEU A 5 1.78 7.82 -7.40
N LYS A 6 2.93 7.18 -7.47
CA LYS A 6 3.44 6.53 -8.69
C LYS A 6 3.05 5.07 -8.78
N GLY A 7 2.89 4.42 -7.64
CA GLY A 7 2.52 3.01 -7.58
C GLY A 7 2.05 2.58 -6.22
N ILE A 8 1.29 1.49 -6.21
CA ILE A 8 0.88 0.76 -5.01
C ILE A 8 1.15 -0.72 -5.26
N HIS A 9 1.81 -1.37 -4.31
CA HIS A 9 1.93 -2.83 -4.28
C HIS A 9 1.96 -3.34 -2.83
N SER A 10 1.84 -4.65 -2.65
CA SER A 10 2.04 -5.32 -1.36
C SER A 10 2.88 -6.57 -1.60
N PRO A 11 3.86 -6.87 -0.72
CA PRO A 11 4.56 -8.14 -0.77
C PRO A 11 3.75 -9.29 -0.17
N GLU A 12 2.66 -8.99 0.54
CA GLU A 12 1.88 -9.96 1.32
C GLU A 12 0.59 -10.39 0.60
N ILE A 13 0.04 -9.53 -0.26
CA ILE A 13 -1.26 -9.77 -0.91
C ILE A 13 -1.25 -9.39 -2.40
N ASP A 14 -2.10 -10.05 -3.18
CA ASP A 14 -2.48 -9.59 -4.52
C ASP A 14 -3.81 -8.83 -4.42
N PHE A 15 -3.80 -7.52 -4.68
CA PHE A 15 -4.99 -6.68 -4.60
C PHE A 15 -6.16 -7.13 -5.48
N ASN A 16 -5.90 -7.88 -6.57
CA ASN A 16 -6.97 -8.34 -7.45
C ASN A 16 -7.62 -9.65 -6.97
N ALA A 17 -6.96 -10.35 -6.04
CA ALA A 17 -7.40 -11.66 -5.55
C ALA A 17 -7.58 -11.71 -4.03
N PHE A 18 -7.13 -10.69 -3.31
CA PHE A 18 -7.14 -10.67 -1.85
C PHE A 18 -8.56 -10.61 -1.31
N TRP A 19 -8.86 -11.56 -0.45
CA TRP A 19 -10.03 -11.55 0.43
C TRP A 19 -9.60 -12.13 1.78
N PRO A 20 -9.73 -11.37 2.88
CA PRO A 20 -9.33 -11.88 4.20
C PRO A 20 -10.29 -12.99 4.65
N GLU A 21 -9.76 -14.00 5.34
CA GLU A 21 -10.58 -15.05 5.95
C GLU A 21 -11.49 -14.49 7.05
N GLU A 22 -10.95 -13.56 7.86
CA GLU A 22 -11.67 -12.82 8.90
C GLU A 22 -11.69 -11.32 8.56
N SER A 23 -12.86 -10.78 8.18
CA SER A 23 -12.98 -9.40 7.70
C SER A 23 -12.74 -8.33 8.78
N ASP A 24 -12.82 -8.69 10.06
CA ASP A 24 -12.59 -7.80 11.21
C ASP A 24 -11.23 -8.01 11.88
N ASN A 25 -10.46 -8.99 11.42
CA ASN A 25 -9.18 -9.39 11.99
C ASN A 25 -8.20 -9.78 10.86
N PHE A 26 -7.68 -8.76 10.19
CA PHE A 26 -6.60 -8.93 9.22
C PHE A 26 -5.64 -7.74 9.29
N SER A 27 -4.42 -7.96 8.83
CA SER A 27 -3.51 -6.87 8.52
C SER A 27 -2.62 -7.26 7.34
N PHE A 28 -2.15 -6.26 6.59
CA PHE A 28 -1.14 -6.45 5.57
C PHE A 28 -0.31 -5.18 5.34
N LEU A 29 0.90 -5.35 4.81
CA LEU A 29 1.77 -4.25 4.41
C LEU A 29 1.40 -3.72 3.02
N LEU A 30 1.01 -2.46 2.94
CA LEU A 30 0.88 -1.69 1.71
C LEU A 30 2.16 -0.89 1.47
N GLN A 31 2.73 -0.99 0.27
CA GLN A 31 3.86 -0.17 -0.17
C GLN A 31 3.38 0.84 -1.20
N ALA A 32 3.50 2.11 -0.85
CA ALA A 32 3.19 3.24 -1.73
C ALA A 32 4.49 3.85 -2.27
N MET A 33 4.63 3.91 -3.59
CA MET A 33 5.73 4.59 -4.24
C MET A 33 5.32 6.04 -4.50
N ILE A 34 5.97 6.99 -3.82
CA ILE A 34 5.62 8.41 -3.88
C ILE A 34 6.83 9.20 -4.39
N GLY A 35 6.60 10.06 -5.38
CA GLY A 35 7.64 10.90 -5.97
C GLY A 35 7.15 12.31 -6.30
N LEU A 36 8.04 13.12 -6.88
CA LEU A 36 7.67 14.45 -7.39
C LEU A 36 6.89 14.33 -8.70
N GLU A 37 5.87 15.17 -8.85
CA GLU A 37 5.03 15.19 -10.05
C GLU A 37 5.84 15.39 -11.33
N GLY A 38 5.68 14.46 -12.28
CA GLY A 38 6.33 14.52 -13.60
C GLY A 38 7.83 14.16 -13.64
N LEU A 39 8.42 13.70 -12.54
CA LEU A 39 9.82 13.24 -12.49
C LEU A 39 9.89 11.74 -12.22
N GLU A 40 10.93 11.04 -12.69
CA GLU A 40 11.03 9.59 -12.49
C GLU A 40 11.32 9.16 -11.03
N GLY A 41 11.96 10.02 -10.23
CA GLY A 41 12.38 9.68 -8.88
C GLY A 41 11.21 9.43 -7.91
N GLU A 42 11.34 8.38 -7.09
CA GLU A 42 10.34 7.94 -6.13
C GLU A 42 10.97 7.33 -4.87
N GLU A 43 10.22 7.31 -3.78
CA GLU A 43 10.59 6.69 -2.51
C GLU A 43 9.47 5.73 -2.06
N SER A 44 9.85 4.65 -1.38
CA SER A 44 8.91 3.63 -0.91
C SER A 44 8.45 3.92 0.52
N PHE A 45 7.14 4.01 0.71
CA PHE A 45 6.52 4.21 2.03
C PHE A 45 5.74 2.96 2.42
N GLY A 46 6.14 2.34 3.53
CA GLY A 46 5.41 1.24 4.15
C GLY A 46 4.24 1.75 4.98
N ILE A 47 3.05 1.22 4.72
CA ILE A 47 1.80 1.53 5.42
C ILE A 47 1.21 0.20 5.90
N GLN A 48 1.07 0.01 7.21
CA GLN A 48 0.34 -1.13 7.73
C GLN A 48 -1.16 -0.87 7.58
N VAL A 49 -1.85 -1.72 6.85
CA VAL A 49 -3.32 -1.74 6.79
C VAL A 49 -3.79 -2.76 7.82
N CYS A 50 -4.73 -2.35 8.67
CA CYS A 50 -5.24 -3.14 9.76
C CYS A 50 -6.77 -3.05 9.82
N ALA A 51 -7.41 -4.19 10.02
CA ALA A 51 -8.79 -4.24 10.48
C ALA A 51 -8.90 -3.69 11.92
N PRO A 52 -10.10 -3.32 12.40
CA PRO A 52 -10.25 -2.73 13.74
C PRO A 52 -9.69 -3.55 14.90
N ASN A 53 -9.62 -4.88 14.76
CA ASN A 53 -9.16 -5.80 15.81
C ASN A 53 -7.77 -6.42 15.54
N CYS A 54 -6.95 -5.80 14.69
CA CYS A 54 -5.62 -6.30 14.28
C CYS A 54 -4.61 -6.53 15.43
#